data_AF-A0A6N8V509-F1
#
_entry.id   AF-A0A6N8V509-F1
#
_cell.length_a   1.000
_cell.length_b   1.000
_cell.length_c   1.000
_cell.angle_alpha   90.00
_cell.angle_beta   90.00
_cell.angle_gamma   90.00
#
_symmetry.space_group_name_H-M   'P 1'
#
loop_
_entity.id
_entity.type
_entity.pdbx_description
1 polymer ?
#
loop_
_entity_poly.entity_id
_entity_poly.type
_entity_poly.pdbx_seq_one_letter_code
_entity_poly.pdbx_strand_id
1 'polypeptide(L)'
;MPRGTDGSRAADGGAEPPPYEIPEERLPPGFVDTLANVPATPAVPHPSATVVLMREGGSGPEVLLLRRNRATGFVPGAYVFPGGRVDAADGQDALVRCWDGLTREGAAARLGIAPDADPPAIAYYGAALREAIEETGLLAGVVAAKGPPGGEVVG
;
A
#
# COMPACT_ATOMS: atom_id res chain seq x y z
N MET A 1 -44.03 -28.81 -5.06
CA MET A 1 -43.94 -28.30 -3.67
C MET A 1 -44.51 -29.40 -2.77
N PRO A 2 -43.86 -29.79 -1.66
CA PRO A 2 -43.04 -29.00 -0.71
C PRO A 2 -41.55 -28.96 -1.13
N ARG A 3 -40.67 -27.97 -0.87
CA ARG A 3 -40.36 -26.98 0.19
C ARG A 3 -39.66 -27.53 1.45
N GLY A 4 -38.35 -27.24 1.53
CA GLY A 4 -37.53 -27.10 2.76
C GLY A 4 -37.05 -28.42 3.38
N THR A 5 -35.88 -28.56 4.00
CA THR A 5 -34.90 -27.59 4.55
C THR A 5 -33.57 -28.32 4.76
N ASP A 6 -32.48 -27.74 4.30
CA ASP A 6 -31.40 -27.19 5.15
C ASP A 6 -30.47 -28.25 5.76
N GLY A 7 -29.46 -28.61 4.96
CA GLY A 7 -28.24 -29.23 5.47
C GLY A 7 -27.46 -28.16 6.22
N SER A 8 -27.83 -27.97 7.49
CA SER A 8 -27.06 -27.25 8.50
C SER A 8 -25.61 -27.73 8.45
N ARG A 9 -24.76 -26.97 7.74
CA ARG A 9 -23.32 -27.00 7.98
C ARG A 9 -23.17 -26.43 9.37
N ALA A 10 -22.96 -27.30 10.35
CA ALA A 10 -22.54 -26.92 11.67
C ALA A 10 -21.48 -25.82 11.52
N ALA A 11 -21.77 -24.65 12.07
CA ALA A 11 -20.78 -23.60 12.23
C ALA A 11 -19.68 -24.24 13.06
N ASP A 12 -18.58 -24.60 12.40
CA ASP A 12 -17.34 -24.93 13.07
C ASP A 12 -17.05 -23.72 13.96
N GLY A 13 -17.14 -23.93 15.27
CA GLY A 13 -16.93 -22.93 16.29
C GLY A 13 -15.45 -22.59 16.39
N GLY A 14 -14.84 -22.30 15.23
CA GLY A 14 -13.45 -21.98 15.06
C GLY A 14 -13.16 -20.80 15.96
N ALA A 15 -12.54 -21.11 17.08
CA ALA A 15 -11.99 -20.11 17.97
C ALA A 15 -11.17 -19.15 17.10
N GLU A 16 -11.42 -17.86 17.26
CA GLU A 16 -10.60 -16.84 16.62
C GLU A 16 -9.14 -17.19 16.90
N PRO A 17 -8.29 -17.31 15.87
CA PRO A 17 -6.89 -17.62 16.10
C PRO A 17 -6.33 -16.56 17.04
N PRO A 18 -5.49 -16.94 18.02
CA PRO A 18 -4.94 -15.98 18.95
C PRO A 18 -4.26 -14.86 18.15
N PRO A 19 -4.33 -13.61 18.63
CA PRO A 19 -3.67 -12.50 17.96
C PRO A 19 -2.21 -12.86 17.72
N TYR A 20 -1.71 -12.58 16.52
CA TYR A 20 -0.30 -12.81 16.21
C TYR A 20 0.54 -11.85 17.07
N GLU A 21 1.16 -12.39 18.12
CA GLU A 21 2.10 -11.66 18.96
C GLU A 21 3.49 -11.69 18.31
N ILE A 22 4.10 -10.51 18.14
CA ILE A 22 5.48 -10.41 17.67
C ILE A 22 6.40 -10.74 18.85
N PRO A 23 7.22 -11.81 18.79
CA PRO A 23 8.15 -12.14 19.86
C PRO A 23 9.10 -10.99 20.14
N GLU A 24 9.43 -10.74 21.41
CA GLU A 24 10.28 -9.62 21.82
C GLU A 24 11.65 -9.64 21.13
N GLU A 25 12.19 -10.83 20.84
CA GLU A 25 13.48 -10.98 20.16
C GLU A 25 13.46 -10.49 18.70
N ARG A 26 12.26 -10.27 18.14
CA ARG A 26 12.04 -9.73 16.79
C ARG A 26 11.71 -8.24 16.79
N LEU A 27 11.53 -7.64 17.96
CA LEU A 27 11.28 -6.21 18.07
C LEU A 27 12.58 -5.42 17.84
N PRO A 28 12.50 -4.16 17.39
CA PRO A 28 13.68 -3.31 17.30
C PRO A 28 14.36 -3.16 18.68
N PRO A 29 15.70 -3.02 18.72
CA PRO A 29 16.39 -2.71 19.98
C PRO A 29 15.79 -1.47 20.66
N GLY A 30 15.53 -1.56 21.97
CA GLY A 30 14.94 -0.47 22.76
C GLY A 30 13.44 -0.23 22.53
N PHE A 31 12.76 -1.03 21.69
CA PHE A 31 11.34 -0.85 21.43
C PHE A 31 10.47 -1.15 22.66
N VAL A 32 10.78 -2.23 23.40
CA VAL A 32 10.09 -2.56 24.66
C VAL A 32 10.25 -1.44 25.68
N ASP A 33 11.47 -0.90 25.84
CA ASP A 33 11.74 0.23 26.73
C ASP A 33 10.97 1.49 26.33
N THR A 34 10.80 1.72 25.02
CA THR A 34 10.00 2.83 24.47
C THR A 34 8.51 2.64 24.76
N LEU A 35 8.00 1.42 24.70
CA LEU A 35 6.60 1.12 25.08
C LEU A 35 6.38 1.27 26.58
N ALA A 36 7.35 0.86 27.41
CA ALA A 36 7.29 1.05 28.85
C ALA A 36 7.42 2.52 29.26
N ASN A 37 8.09 3.34 28.45
CA ASN A 37 8.36 4.75 28.70
C ASN A 37 7.95 5.61 27.49
N VAL A 38 6.66 5.57 27.13
CA VAL A 38 6.13 6.35 26.01
C VAL A 38 6.44 7.84 26.24
N PRO A 39 7.13 8.52 25.30
CA PRO A 39 7.41 9.94 25.44
C PRO A 39 6.13 10.73 25.67
N ALA A 40 6.16 11.68 26.62
CA ALA A 40 5.00 12.51 26.93
C ALA A 40 4.53 13.36 25.73
N THR A 41 5.43 13.62 24.78
CA THR A 41 5.12 14.32 23.53
C THR A 41 5.31 13.36 22.34
N PRO A 42 4.24 13.03 21.61
CA PRO A 42 4.33 12.21 20.41
C PRO A 42 5.19 12.88 19.32
N ALA A 43 5.87 12.05 18.52
CA ALA A 43 6.54 12.54 17.32
C ALA A 43 5.52 13.09 16.30
N VAL A 44 5.91 14.12 15.56
CA VAL A 44 5.09 14.66 14.47
C VAL A 44 5.08 13.63 13.33
N PRO A 45 3.92 13.16 12.87
CA PRO A 45 3.85 12.21 11.77
C PRO A 45 4.29 12.88 10.46
N HIS A 46 5.00 12.12 9.63
CA HIS A 46 5.32 12.55 8.28
C HIS A 46 4.35 11.89 7.28
N PRO A 47 3.79 12.63 6.33
CA PRO A 47 3.04 12.05 5.22
C PRO A 47 3.86 11.00 4.48
N SER A 48 3.28 9.81 4.30
CA SER A 48 3.91 8.69 3.62
C SER A 48 2.88 7.84 2.90
N ALA A 49 3.31 7.12 1.87
CA ALA A 49 2.49 6.18 1.14
C ALA A 49 3.19 4.82 1.02
N THR A 50 2.38 3.76 1.01
CA THR A 50 2.82 2.37 0.85
C THR A 50 2.01 1.74 -0.27
N VAL A 51 2.65 0.96 -1.13
CA VAL A 51 1.99 0.23 -2.23
C VAL A 51 2.02 -1.27 -1.98
N VAL A 52 0.88 -1.93 -2.18
CA VAL A 52 0.78 -3.39 -2.17
C VAL A 52 0.65 -3.86 -3.60
N LEU A 53 1.75 -4.37 -4.16
CA LEU A 53 1.72 -5.02 -5.48
C LEU A 53 1.31 -6.47 -5.29
N MET A 54 0.17 -6.83 -5.89
CA MET A 54 -0.46 -8.13 -5.75
C MET A 54 -0.70 -8.77 -7.12
N ARG A 55 -0.59 -10.10 -7.16
CA ARG A 55 -1.03 -10.92 -8.29
C ARG A 55 -1.81 -12.13 -7.80
N GLU A 56 -2.57 -12.74 -8.70
CA GLU A 56 -3.14 -14.07 -8.47
C GLU A 56 -2.02 -15.13 -8.53
N GLY A 57 -1.94 -15.96 -7.49
CA GLY A 57 -1.00 -17.08 -7.39
C GLY A 57 -1.71 -18.44 -7.41
N GLY A 58 -0.94 -19.52 -7.50
CA GLY A 58 -1.49 -20.88 -7.59
C GLY A 58 -2.23 -21.38 -6.34
N SER A 59 -2.07 -20.69 -5.20
CA SER A 59 -2.68 -21.04 -3.90
C SER A 59 -3.44 -19.88 -3.26
N GLY A 60 -3.66 -18.79 -4.00
CA GLY A 60 -4.25 -17.55 -3.50
C GLY A 60 -3.44 -16.32 -3.94
N PRO A 61 -3.81 -15.12 -3.46
CA PRO A 61 -3.12 -13.89 -3.80
C PRO A 61 -1.67 -13.90 -3.28
N GLU A 62 -0.75 -13.44 -4.11
CA GLU A 62 0.66 -13.25 -3.78
C GLU A 62 0.99 -11.76 -3.77
N VAL A 63 1.76 -11.31 -2.78
CA VAL A 63 2.17 -9.91 -2.63
C VAL A 63 3.68 -9.76 -2.68
N LEU A 64 4.15 -8.67 -3.28
CA LEU A 64 5.58 -8.33 -3.27
C LEU A 64 5.97 -7.71 -1.92
N LEU A 65 7.00 -8.29 -1.30
CA LEU A 65 7.64 -7.76 -0.11
C LEU A 65 9.13 -7.57 -0.36
N LEU A 66 9.67 -6.48 0.18
CA LEU A 66 11.09 -6.17 0.20
C LEU A 66 11.70 -6.57 1.52
N ARG A 67 12.96 -6.99 1.49
CA ARG A 67 13.72 -7.27 2.71
C ARG A 67 14.70 -6.12 2.95
N ARG A 68 14.47 -5.33 4.02
CA ARG A 68 15.37 -4.22 4.35
C ARG A 68 16.78 -4.74 4.66
N ASN A 69 17.79 -4.02 4.17
CA ASN A 69 19.17 -4.29 4.54
C ASN A 69 19.35 -4.11 6.06
N ARG A 70 20.29 -4.83 6.67
CA ARG A 70 20.47 -4.81 8.13
C ARG A 70 21.00 -3.48 8.70
N ALA A 71 21.30 -2.49 7.84
CA ALA A 71 22.08 -1.31 8.21
C ALA A 71 21.24 -0.02 8.33
N THR A 72 19.95 0.00 7.96
CA THR A 72 19.15 1.25 7.95
C THR A 72 17.75 1.09 8.58
N GLY A 73 17.63 1.48 9.86
CA GLY A 73 16.33 1.72 10.53
C GLY A 73 15.50 0.48 10.88
N PHE A 74 14.42 0.74 11.64
CA PHE A 74 13.44 -0.19 12.24
C PHE A 74 13.45 -1.65 11.73
N VAL A 75 13.77 -2.59 12.62
CA VAL A 75 13.85 -4.07 12.45
C VAL A 75 14.69 -4.55 11.24
N PRO A 76 16.01 -4.75 11.43
CA PRO A 76 16.88 -5.38 10.44
C PRO A 76 16.33 -6.70 9.91
N GLY A 77 16.20 -6.83 8.58
CA GLY A 77 15.73 -8.05 7.93
C GLY A 77 14.23 -8.28 7.94
N ALA A 78 13.44 -7.30 8.38
CA ALA A 78 11.99 -7.30 8.21
C ALA A 78 11.58 -7.29 6.74
N TYR A 79 10.46 -7.96 6.48
CA TYR A 79 9.73 -7.86 5.21
C TYR A 79 8.78 -6.67 5.28
N VAL A 80 8.87 -5.79 4.28
CA VAL A 80 8.08 -4.57 4.18
C VAL A 80 7.49 -4.45 2.79
N PHE A 81 6.36 -3.76 2.68
CA PHE A 81 5.89 -3.29 1.39
C PHE A 81 6.76 -2.12 0.91
N PRO A 82 6.88 -1.92 -0.41
CA PRO A 82 7.51 -0.72 -0.95
C PRO A 82 6.76 0.53 -0.51
N GLY A 83 7.50 1.60 -0.21
CA GLY A 83 6.88 2.86 0.19
C GLY A 83 7.82 3.80 0.93
N GLY A 84 7.35 5.03 1.11
CA GLY A 84 8.17 6.10 1.63
C GLY A 84 7.42 7.40 1.83
N ARG A 85 8.18 8.46 2.11
CA ARG A 85 7.63 9.78 2.39
C ARG A 85 7.05 10.38 1.12
N VAL A 86 6.00 11.17 1.28
CA VAL A 86 5.49 12.01 0.20
C VAL A 86 6.47 13.18 0.00
N ASP A 87 6.90 13.38 -1.24
CA ASP A 87 7.71 14.51 -1.69
C ASP A 87 6.83 15.59 -2.35
N ALA A 88 7.29 16.84 -2.34
CA ALA A 88 6.60 17.95 -3.01
C ALA A 88 6.40 17.70 -4.53
N ALA A 89 7.28 16.92 -5.15
CA ALA A 89 7.18 16.52 -6.56
C ALA A 89 6.01 15.57 -6.84
N ASP A 90 5.58 14.77 -5.86
CA ASP A 90 4.61 13.69 -6.06
C ASP A 90 3.20 14.20 -6.40
N GLY A 91 2.91 15.47 -6.12
CA GLY A 91 1.63 16.13 -6.40
C GLY A 91 1.66 17.15 -7.53
N GLN A 92 2.76 17.27 -8.29
CA GLN A 92 2.92 18.31 -9.30
C GLN A 92 2.04 18.10 -10.54
N ASP A 93 1.59 19.19 -11.16
CA ASP A 93 0.71 19.16 -12.34
C ASP A 93 1.28 18.36 -13.51
N ALA A 94 2.61 18.37 -13.70
CA ALA A 94 3.27 17.60 -14.74
C ALA A 94 3.01 16.10 -14.59
N LEU A 95 3.17 15.57 -13.37
CA LEU A 95 2.85 14.18 -13.04
C LEU A 95 1.34 13.95 -13.11
N VAL A 96 0.54 14.91 -12.62
CA VAL A 96 -0.92 14.75 -12.58
C VAL A 96 -1.53 14.59 -13.98
N ARG A 97 -0.96 15.26 -14.99
CA ARG A 97 -1.37 15.13 -16.39
C ARG A 97 -1.12 13.75 -16.99
N CYS A 98 -0.26 12.93 -16.37
CA CYS A 98 0.03 11.58 -16.84
C CYS A 98 -0.97 10.54 -16.33
N TRP A 99 -1.83 10.87 -15.36
CA TRP A 99 -2.82 9.91 -14.87
C TRP A 99 -3.98 9.73 -15.85
N ASP A 100 -4.37 8.47 -16.07
CA ASP A 100 -5.60 8.14 -16.77
C ASP A 100 -6.78 8.13 -15.79
N GLY A 101 -7.59 9.20 -15.81
CA GLY A 101 -8.85 9.27 -15.08
C GLY A 101 -8.76 9.50 -13.55
N LEU A 102 -7.55 9.61 -12.97
CA LEU A 102 -7.38 10.03 -11.58
C LEU A 102 -7.21 11.56 -11.50
N THR A 103 -8.23 12.25 -11.00
CA THR A 103 -8.16 13.70 -10.71
C THR A 103 -7.77 13.95 -9.25
N ARG A 104 -7.43 15.20 -8.91
CA ARG A 104 -7.13 15.61 -7.53
C ARG A 104 -8.33 15.39 -6.61
N GLU A 105 -9.52 15.75 -7.06
CA GLU A 105 -10.78 15.57 -6.34
C GLU A 105 -11.12 14.09 -6.21
N GLY A 106 -10.87 13.30 -7.25
CA GLY A 106 -11.06 11.84 -7.23
C GLY A 106 -10.12 11.16 -6.23
N ALA A 107 -8.85 11.59 -6.17
CA ALA A 107 -7.89 11.10 -5.18
C ALA A 107 -8.31 11.49 -3.75
N ALA A 108 -8.72 12.75 -3.54
CA ALA A 108 -9.22 13.25 -2.25
C ALA A 108 -10.42 12.44 -1.75
N ALA A 109 -11.41 12.23 -2.62
CA ALA A 109 -12.59 11.43 -2.31
C ALA A 109 -12.25 9.96 -1.99
N ARG A 110 -11.33 9.34 -2.73
CA ARG A 110 -10.91 7.94 -2.51
C ARG A 110 -10.17 7.74 -1.21
N LEU A 111 -9.32 8.70 -0.81
CA LEU A 111 -8.53 8.61 0.42
C LEU A 111 -9.24 9.22 1.64
N GLY A 112 -10.39 9.87 1.45
CA GLY A 112 -11.07 10.59 2.53
C GLY A 112 -10.27 11.78 3.06
N ILE A 113 -9.40 12.36 2.23
CA ILE A 113 -8.55 13.50 2.57
C ILE A 113 -9.22 14.77 2.04
N ALA A 114 -9.18 15.85 2.83
CA ALA A 114 -9.76 17.13 2.44
C ALA A 114 -9.14 17.66 1.12
N PRO A 115 -9.91 18.28 0.22
CA PRO A 115 -9.39 18.78 -1.06
C PRO A 115 -8.26 19.81 -0.94
N ASP A 116 -8.21 20.54 0.18
CA ASP A 116 -7.22 21.56 0.52
C ASP A 116 -6.11 21.07 1.47
N ALA A 117 -6.05 19.76 1.73
CA ALA A 117 -4.99 19.17 2.56
C ALA A 117 -3.59 19.36 1.93
N ASP A 118 -2.59 19.48 2.79
CA ASP A 118 -1.18 19.54 2.43
C ASP A 118 -0.42 18.38 3.10
N PRO A 119 0.17 17.44 2.33
CA PRO A 119 0.17 17.36 0.88
C PRO A 119 -1.20 16.96 0.31
N PRO A 120 -1.51 17.34 -0.95
CA PRO A 120 -2.77 16.96 -1.57
C PRO A 120 -2.87 15.45 -1.72
N ALA A 121 -4.08 14.90 -1.63
CA ALA A 121 -4.33 13.45 -1.69
C ALA A 121 -3.68 12.73 -2.89
N ILE A 122 -3.60 13.40 -4.04
CA ILE A 122 -2.97 12.82 -5.24
C ILE A 122 -1.46 12.55 -5.07
N ALA A 123 -0.79 13.31 -4.19
CA ALA A 123 0.63 13.13 -3.93
C ALA A 123 0.93 11.77 -3.26
N TYR A 124 -0.01 11.18 -2.52
CA TYR A 124 0.15 9.84 -1.96
C TYR A 124 0.20 8.76 -3.06
N TYR A 125 -0.57 8.93 -4.15
CA TYR A 125 -0.49 8.04 -5.30
C TYR A 125 0.84 8.20 -6.05
N GLY A 126 1.31 9.45 -6.22
CA GLY A 126 2.62 9.73 -6.80
C GLY A 126 3.75 9.09 -6.00
N ALA A 127 3.76 9.30 -4.69
CA ALA A 127 4.74 8.72 -3.76
C ALA A 127 4.74 7.18 -3.84
N ALA A 128 3.56 6.56 -3.80
CA ALA A 128 3.43 5.11 -3.90
C ALA A 128 4.03 4.54 -5.20
N LEU A 129 3.80 5.20 -6.34
CA LEU A 129 4.37 4.76 -7.62
C LEU A 129 5.88 5.03 -7.72
N ARG A 130 6.34 6.19 -7.25
CA ARG A 130 7.76 6.55 -7.24
C ARG A 130 8.56 5.53 -6.44
N GLU A 131 8.14 5.24 -5.21
CA GLU A 131 8.81 4.28 -4.32
C GLU A 131 8.77 2.85 -4.90
N ALA A 132 7.68 2.44 -5.56
CA ALA A 132 7.62 1.15 -6.26
C ALA A 132 8.73 1.00 -7.32
N ILE A 133 8.93 2.05 -8.12
CA ILE A 133 9.96 2.06 -9.17
C ILE A 133 11.35 2.10 -8.54
N GLU A 134 11.57 2.97 -7.56
CA GLU A 134 12.88 3.18 -6.93
C GLU A 134 13.36 1.94 -6.17
N GLU A 135 12.46 1.27 -5.43
CA GLU A 135 12.84 0.14 -4.59
C GLU A 135 12.75 -1.22 -5.29
N THR A 136 11.91 -1.35 -6.33
CA THR A 136 11.64 -2.65 -6.98
C THR A 136 11.84 -2.66 -8.49
N GLY A 137 11.99 -1.50 -9.13
CA GLY A 137 12.05 -1.36 -10.59
C GLY A 137 10.73 -1.66 -11.30
N LEU A 138 9.60 -1.77 -10.58
CA LEU A 138 8.30 -2.08 -11.18
C LEU A 138 7.47 -0.82 -11.34
N LEU A 139 7.04 -0.56 -12.57
CA LEU A 139 6.04 0.46 -12.88
C LEU A 139 4.68 -0.21 -13.09
N ALA A 140 3.71 0.12 -12.25
CA ALA A 140 2.33 -0.37 -12.34
C ALA A 140 1.42 0.66 -13.03
N GLY A 141 0.30 0.19 -13.60
CA GLY A 141 -0.76 1.07 -14.13
C GLY A 141 -0.42 1.74 -15.46
N VAL A 142 0.49 1.18 -16.25
CA VAL A 142 0.80 1.69 -17.60
C VAL A 142 -0.31 1.30 -18.56
N VAL A 143 -0.97 2.29 -19.14
CA VAL A 143 -1.81 2.10 -20.32
C VAL A 143 -0.93 2.13 -21.56
N ALA A 144 -1.10 1.16 -22.47
CA ALA A 144 -0.48 1.25 -23.78
C ALA A 144 -0.94 2.57 -24.43
N ALA A 145 -0.01 3.30 -25.06
CA ALA A 145 -0.36 4.51 -25.79
C ALA A 145 -1.52 4.16 -26.73
N LYS A 146 -2.64 4.89 -26.65
CA LYS A 146 -3.71 4.75 -27.63
C LYS A 146 -3.05 4.95 -29.01
N GLY A 147 -3.02 3.90 -29.82
CA GLY A 147 -2.63 4.02 -31.21
C GLY A 147 -3.45 5.12 -31.88
N PRO A 148 -2.94 5.76 -32.95
CA PRO A 148 -3.72 6.76 -33.66
C PRO A 148 -5.09 6.17 -34.01
N PRO A 149 -6.20 6.90 -33.79
CA PRO A 149 -7.52 6.41 -34.15
C PRO A 149 -7.54 6.14 -35.65
N GLY A 150 -7.64 4.87 -36.05
CA GLY A 150 -7.81 4.45 -37.45
C GLY A 150 -6.68 3.62 -38.09
N GLY A 151 -5.70 3.12 -37.35
CA GLY A 151 -4.71 2.18 -37.90
C GLY A 151 -5.22 0.74 -37.90
N GLU A 152 -5.64 0.23 -39.06
CA GLU A 152 -5.85 -1.21 -39.30
C GLU A 152 -4.55 -1.97 -39.04
N VAL A 153 -4.57 -2.96 -38.13
CA VAL A 153 -3.46 -3.88 -37.96
C VAL A 153 -3.64 -5.00 -38.98
N VAL A 154 -2.91 -4.90 -40.09
CA VAL A 154 -2.71 -5.99 -41.04
C VAL A 154 -1.41 -6.70 -40.67
N GLY A 155 -1.48 -8.00 -40.34
CA GLY A 155 -0.32 -8.89 -40.19
C GLY A 155 -0.30 -9.67 -38.89
#